data_AF-A0A5Q8CAN3-F1
#
_entry.id   AF-A0A5Q8CAN3-F1
#
_cell.length_a   1.000
_cell.length_b   1.000
_cell.length_c   1.000
_cell.angle_alpha   90.00
_cell.angle_beta   90.00
_cell.angle_gamma   90.00
#
_symmetry.space_group_name_H-M   'P 1'
#
loop_
_entity.id
_entity.type
_entity.pdbx_description
1 polymer ?
#
loop_
_entity_poly.entity_id
_entity_poly.type
_entity_poly.pdbx_seq_one_letter_code
_entity_poly.pdbx_strand_id
1 'polypeptide(L)' 'MSSIISISGVTKTYATGFKALKEINLDIERGEIFALLGPNGAG' A
#
# COMPACT_ATOMS: atom_id res chain seq x y z
N MET A 1 -16.57 -12.89 0.30
CA MET A 1 -16.26 -11.97 1.40
C MET A 1 -15.70 -10.71 0.75
N SER A 2 -16.16 -9.53 1.15
CA SER A 2 -15.67 -8.26 0.59
C SER A 2 -14.67 -7.66 1.57
N SER A 3 -13.43 -7.42 1.13
CA SER A 3 -12.44 -6.68 1.90
C SER A 3 -13.00 -5.33 2.34
N ILE A 4 -12.68 -4.91 3.56
CA ILE A 4 -13.14 -3.61 4.11
C ILE A 4 -12.28 -2.45 3.59
N ILE A 5 -11.03 -2.75 3.23
CA ILE A 5 -10.11 -1.87 2.50
C ILE A 5 -9.54 -2.68 1.35
N SER A 6 -9.56 -2.12 0.14
CA SER A 6 -8.94 -2.71 -1.05
C SER A 6 -8.26 -1.61 -1.86
N ILE A 7 -7.00 -1.84 -2.20
CA ILE A 7 -6.26 -1.04 -3.17
C ILE A 7 -5.63 -1.96 -4.21
N SER A 8 -5.63 -1.52 -5.47
CA SER A 8 -5.04 -2.27 -6.56
C SER A 8 -4.20 -1.35 -7.45
N GLY A 9 -3.01 -1.82 -7.82
CA GLY A 9 -2.10 -1.14 -8.75
C GLY A 9 -1.60 0.23 -8.27
N VAL A 10 -1.64 0.50 -6.97
CA VAL A 10 -1.30 1.84 -6.46
C VAL A 10 0.17 2.16 -6.73
N THR A 11 0.37 3.23 -7.49
CA THR A 11 1.68 3.74 -7.85
C THR A 11 1.78 5.20 -7.44
N LYS A 12 2.92 5.59 -6.88
CA LYS A 12 3.20 6.97 -6.50
C LYS A 12 4.60 7.35 -6.91
N THR A 13 4.68 8.39 -7.73
CA THR A 13 5.92 9.08 -8.06
C THR A 13 5.81 10.52 -7.56
N TYR A 14 6.82 10.99 -6.83
CA TYR A 14 6.92 12.39 -6.43
C TYR A 14 7.41 13.26 -7.59
N ALA A 15 7.23 14.58 -7.49
CA ALA A 15 7.67 15.53 -8.52
C ALA A 15 9.19 15.48 -8.79
N THR A 16 9.97 15.00 -7.82
CA THR A 16 11.41 14.73 -7.96
C THR A 16 11.74 13.55 -8.87
N GLY A 17 10.74 12.80 -9.34
CA GLY A 17 10.91 11.55 -10.07
C GLY A 17 11.09 10.33 -9.17
N PHE A 18 11.13 10.51 -7.84
CA PHE A 18 11.26 9.38 -6.91
C PHE A 18 9.98 8.52 -6.89
N LYS A 19 10.10 7.25 -7.28
CA LYS A 19 9.00 6.28 -7.30
C LYS A 19 8.90 5.57 -5.96
N ALA A 20 7.97 6.06 -5.14
CA ALA A 20 7.74 5.66 -3.76
C ALA A 20 6.94 4.34 -3.70
N LEU A 21 5.80 4.29 -4.39
CA LEU A 21 4.96 3.08 -4.51
C LEU A 21 5.02 2.53 -5.93
N LYS A 22 5.11 1.20 -6.05
CA LYS A 22 5.26 0.46 -7.31
C LYS A 22 4.20 -0.64 -7.39
N GLU A 23 3.06 -0.33 -8.02
CA GLU A 23 1.97 -1.30 -8.25
C GLU A 23 1.54 -2.06 -6.99
N ILE A 24 1.29 -1.34 -5.91
CA ILE A 24 0.91 -1.93 -4.63
C ILE A 24 -0.54 -2.42 -4.69
N ASN A 25 -0.73 -3.67 -4.28
CA ASN A 25 -2.03 -4.31 -4.08
C ASN A 25 -2.13 -4.70 -2.60
N LEU A 26 -3.25 -4.36 -1.95
CA LEU A 26 -3.49 -4.68 -0.55
C LEU A 26 -4.99 -4.81 -0.32
N ASP A 27 -5.39 -5.92 0.26
CA ASP A 27 -6.72 -6.17 0.77
C ASP A 27 -6.61 -6.37 2.28
N ILE A 28 -7.51 -5.74 3.03
CA ILE A 28 -7.66 -5.94 4.47
C ILE A 28 -9.10 -6.38 4.74
N GLU A 29 -9.25 -7.48 5.46
CA GLU A 29 -10.55 -8.04 5.80
C GLU A 29 -11.15 -7.41 7.06
N ARG A 30 -12.47 -7.51 7.21
CA ARG A 30 -13.17 -6.99 8.40
C ARG A 30 -12.69 -7.74 9.65
N GLY A 31 -12.13 -6.99 10.60
CA GLY A 31 -11.64 -7.54 11.88
C GLY A 31 -10.19 -8.02 11.84
N GLU A 32 -9.51 -7.90 10.70
CA GLU A 32 -8.08 -8.20 10.57
C GLU A 32 -7.23 -7.13 11.27
N ILE A 33 -6.22 -7.56 12.03
CA ILE A 33 -5.17 -6.70 12.56
C ILE A 33 -4.00 -6.75 11.58
N PHE A 34 -3.80 -5.68 10.82
CA PHE A 34 -2.72 -5.55 9.85
C PHE A 34 -1.63 -4.60 10.36
N ALA A 35 -0.36 -5.01 10.20
CA ALA A 35 0.80 -4.18 10.55
C ALA A 35 1.65 -3.94 9.29
N LEU A 36 1.88 -2.67 8.96
CA LEU A 36 2.79 -2.27 7.90
C LEU A 36 4.16 -1.91 8.49
N LEU A 37 5.17 -2.73 8.22
CA LEU A 37 6.52 -2.58 8.77
C LEU A 37 7.54 -2.36 7.66
N GLY A 38 8.47 -1.44 7.88
CA GLY A 38 9.57 -1.18 6.96
C GLY A 38 10.51 -0.09 7.49
N PRO A 39 11.73 0.00 6.93
CA PRO A 39 12.64 1.10 7.23
C PRO A 39 12.09 2.45 6.74
N ASN A 40 12.69 3.54 7.19
CA ASN A 40 12.34 4.88 6.72
C ASN A 40 12.48 4.96 5.18
N GLY A 41 11.40 5.36 4.51
CA GLY A 41 11.36 5.48 3.05
C GLY A 41 11.15 4.17 2.28
N ALA A 42 10.69 3.09 2.92
CA ALA A 42 10.40 1.81 2.26
C ALA A 42 9.22 1.84 1.26
N GLY A 43 8.40 2.88 1.32
CA GLY A 43 7.26 3.12 0.44
C GLY A 43 6.90 4.59 0.41
#